data_AF-A0AAW9Q584-F1
#
_entry.id   AF-A0AAW9Q584-F1
#
_cell.length_a   1.000
_cell.length_b   1.000
_cell.length_c   1.000
_cell.angle_alpha   90.00
_cell.angle_beta   90.00
_cell.angle_gamma   90.00
#
_symmetry.space_group_name_H-M   'P 1'
#
loop_
_entity.id
_entity.type
_entity.pdbx_description
1 polymer ?
#
loop_
_entity_poly.entity_id
_entity_poly.type
_entity_poly.pdbx_seq_one_letter_code
_entity_poly.pdbx_strand_id
1 'polypeptide(L)' 'MTRQFSDRSFQNDCSIDLKVTVCLLKDGAYNDVVFTGDRAIVSPTFQELGLTVIEVLRAKG' A
#
# COMPACT_ATOMS: atom_id res chain seq x y z
N MET A 1 34.90 34.77 4.54
CA MET A 1 33.46 34.67 4.22
C MET A 1 33.19 33.22 3.81
N THR A 2 32.92 32.35 4.78
CA THR A 2 32.87 30.89 4.56
C THR A 2 31.41 30.50 4.39
N ARG A 3 31.02 30.12 3.16
CA ARG A 3 29.68 29.61 2.89
C ARG A 3 29.58 28.21 3.48
N GLN A 4 28.89 28.08 4.62
CA GLN A 4 28.42 26.80 5.12
C GLN A 4 27.37 26.29 4.13
N PHE A 5 27.74 25.29 3.34
CA PHE A 5 26.77 24.47 2.64
C PHE A 5 26.16 23.56 3.69
N SER A 6 24.95 23.90 4.14
CA SER A 6 24.17 23.01 4.99
C SER A 6 23.95 21.72 4.21
N ASP A 7 24.55 20.65 4.72
CA ASP A 7 24.34 19.28 4.28
C ASP A 7 22.84 19.00 4.41
N ARG A 8 22.10 19.18 3.30
CA ARG A 8 20.74 18.64 3.18
C ARG A 8 20.95 17.15 3.14
N SER A 9 20.90 16.54 4.32
CA SER A 9 20.70 15.12 4.46
C SER A 9 19.48 14.78 3.60
N PHE A 10 19.71 14.19 2.43
CA PHE A 10 18.67 13.57 1.65
C PHE A 10 18.16 12.44 2.53
N GLN A 11 17.10 12.74 3.28
CA GLN A 11 16.37 11.80 4.10
C GLN A 11 15.85 10.74 3.13
N ASN A 12 16.62 9.67 2.95
CA ASN A 12 16.18 8.46 2.28
C ASN A 12 15.17 7.77 3.20
N ASP A 13 14.01 8.40 3.41
CA ASP A 13 12.83 7.68 3.89
C ASP A 13 12.34 6.82 2.72
N CYS A 14 13.06 5.74 2.45
CA CYS A 14 12.60 4.63 1.63
C CYS A 14 11.57 3.84 2.48
N SER A 15 10.49 4.50 2.87
CA SER A 15 9.37 3.83 3.53
C SER A 15 8.62 3.04 2.47
N ILE A 16 8.63 1.72 2.59
CA ILE A 16 7.77 0.87 1.77
C ILE A 16 6.32 1.28 2.05
N ASP A 17 5.63 1.71 0.99
CA ASP A 17 4.21 2.04 1.05
C ASP A 17 3.41 0.75 1.21
N LEU A 18 2.89 0.52 2.42
CA LEU A 18 2.15 -0.69 2.80
C LEU A 18 0.73 -0.59 2.25
N LYS A 19 0.53 -1.17 1.07
CA LYS A 19 -0.77 -1.20 0.40
C LYS A 19 -1.06 -2.56 -0.23
N VAL A 20 -2.34 -2.85 -0.39
CA VAL A 20 -2.85 -3.96 -1.20
C VAL A 20 -3.74 -3.37 -2.29
N THR A 21 -3.51 -3.80 -3.54
CA THR A 21 -4.37 -3.44 -4.66
C THR A 21 -5.19 -4.65 -5.08
N VAL A 22 -6.51 -4.49 -5.12
CA VAL A 22 -7.44 -5.49 -5.68
C VAL A 22 -7.81 -5.04 -7.08
N CYS A 23 -7.49 -5.87 -8.08
CA CYS A 23 -7.87 -5.64 -9.46
C CYS A 23 -9.22 -6.30 -9.74
N LEU A 24 -10.22 -5.49 -10.10
CA LEU A 24 -11.57 -5.92 -10.43
C LEU A 24 -11.75 -5.96 -11.95
N LEU A 25 -12.02 -7.13 -12.50
CA LEU A 25 -12.40 -7.28 -13.90
C LEU A 25 -13.85 -6.86 -14.09
N LYS A 26 -14.09 -5.80 -14.87
CA LYS A 26 -15.41 -5.29 -15.20
C LYS A 26 -15.43 -4.82 -16.66
N ASP A 27 -16.44 -5.25 -17.42
CA ASP A 27 -16.63 -4.85 -18.82
C ASP A 27 -15.39 -5.08 -19.72
N GLY A 28 -14.61 -6.13 -19.42
CA GLY A 28 -13.39 -6.47 -20.16
C GLY A 28 -12.15 -5.66 -19.78
N ALA A 29 -12.23 -4.79 -18.76
CA ALA A 29 -11.11 -4.00 -18.26
C ALA A 29 -10.87 -4.21 -16.75
N TYR A 30 -9.64 -4.06 -16.30
CA TYR A 30 -9.30 -4.08 -14.87
C TYR A 30 -9.44 -2.68 -14.26
N ASN A 31 -10.10 -2.61 -13.10
CA ASN A 31 -10.15 -1.43 -12.25
C ASN A 31 -9.43 -1.72 -10.95
N ASP A 32 -8.59 -0.79 -10.51
CA ASP A 32 -7.82 -0.94 -9.28
C ASP A 32 -8.54 -0.33 -8.09
N VAL A 33 -8.59 -1.09 -7.00
CA VAL A 33 -9.03 -0.60 -5.69
C VAL A 33 -7.88 -0.77 -4.71
N VAL A 34 -7.41 0.35 -4.17
CA VAL A 34 -6.25 0.37 -3.27
C VAL A 34 -6.71 0.44 -1.82
N PHE A 35 -6.16 -0.45 -0.99
CA PHE A 35 -6.38 -0.52 0.44
C PHE A 35 -5.08 -0.23 1.19
N THR A 36 -5.18 0.49 2.30
CA THR A 36 -4.06 0.81 3.19
C THR A 36 -4.45 0.67 4.67
N GLY A 37 -3.47 0.38 5.53
CA GLY A 37 -3.63 0.34 6.98
C GLY A 37 -4.63 -0.72 7.48
N ASP A 38 -5.44 -0.34 8.46
CA ASP A 38 -6.36 -1.25 9.17
C ASP A 38 -7.74 -1.39 8.49
N ARG A 39 -7.88 -0.91 7.25
CA ARG A 39 -9.14 -1.08 6.51
C ARG A 39 -9.25 -2.51 6.00
N ALA A 40 -10.42 -3.11 6.23
CA ALA A 40 -10.75 -4.41 5.66
C ALA A 40 -10.75 -4.34 4.13
N ILE A 41 -10.12 -5.33 3.51
CA ILE A 41 -10.07 -5.49 2.06
C ILE A 41 -11.40 -6.09 1.62
N VAL A 42 -12.19 -5.32 0.88
CA VAL A 42 -13.48 -5.79 0.34
C VAL A 42 -13.30 -6.32 -1.07
N SER A 43 -13.74 -7.56 -1.29
CA SER A 43 -13.78 -8.21 -2.60
C SER A 43 -15.22 -8.56 -2.97
N PRO A 44 -15.75 -8.07 -4.10
CA PRO A 44 -17.07 -8.46 -4.59
C PRO A 44 -17.17 -9.98 -4.87
N THR A 45 -16.05 -10.60 -5.26
CA THR A 45 -15.96 -12.03 -5.58
C THR A 45 -15.86 -12.90 -4.33
N PHE A 46 -15.29 -12.38 -3.25
CA PHE A 46 -15.09 -13.11 -2.00
C PHE A 46 -15.50 -12.24 -0.82
N GLN A 47 -16.80 -12.22 -0.53
CA GLN A 47 -17.39 -11.33 0.49
C GLN A 47 -16.98 -11.69 1.92
N GLU A 48 -16.52 -12.93 2.13
CA GLU A 48 -16.01 -13.41 3.42
C GLU A 48 -14.55 -12.96 3.68
N LEU A 49 -13.94 -12.21 2.75
CA LEU A 49 -12.61 -11.62 2.96
C LEU A 49 -12.66 -10.55 4.06
N GLY A 50 -12.36 -10.96 5.29
CA GLY A 50 -12.32 -10.09 6.47
C GLY A 50 -10.92 -9.61 6.85
N LEU A 51 -9.95 -9.64 5.93
CA LEU A 51 -8.55 -9.31 6.23
C LEU A 51 -8.24 -7.84 5.98
N THR A 52 -7.39 -7.28 6.83
CA THR A 52 -6.77 -5.95 6.66
C THR A 52 -5.44 -6.04 5.92
N VAL A 53 -4.96 -4.90 5.40
CA VAL A 53 -3.64 -4.82 4.74
C VAL A 53 -2.52 -5.25 5.69
N ILE A 54 -2.61 -4.86 6.96
CA ILE A 54 -1.61 -5.23 7.96
C ILE A 54 -1.58 -6.74 8.19
N GLU A 55 -2.72 -7.40 8.27
CA GLU A 55 -2.78 -8.85 8.46
C GLU A 55 -2.23 -9.61 7.26
N VAL A 56 -2.55 -9.17 6.03
CA VAL A 56 -1.99 -9.73 4.79
C VAL A 56 -0.47 -9.62 4.79
N LEU A 57 0.09 -8.45 5.13
CA LEU A 57 1.53 -8.22 5.11
C LEU A 57 2.28 -8.86 6.29
N ARG A 58 1.57 -9.22 7.37
CA ARG A 58 2.12 -9.95 8.52
C ARG A 58 2.11 -11.47 8.32
N ALA A 59 1.36 -11.99 7.35
CA ALA A 59 1.34 -13.41 7.06
C ALA A 59 2.75 -13.89 6.66
N LYS A 60 3.32 -14.81 7.45
CA LYS A 60 4.58 -15.48 7.10
C LYS A 60 4.27 -16.67 6.21
N GLY A 61 4.90 -16.72 5.04
CA GLY A 61 4.91 -17.90 4.16
C GLY A 61 5.89 -18.96 4.63
#